data_AF-A0A7S2C881-F1
#
_entry.id   AF-A0A7S2C881-F1
#
_cell.length_a   1.000
_cell.length_b   1.000
_cell.length_c   1.000
_cell.angle_alpha   90.00
_cell.angle_beta   90.00
_cell.angle_gamma   90.00
#
_symmetry.space_group_name_H-M   'P 1'
#
loop_
_entity.id
_entity.type
_entity.pdbx_description
1 polymer ?
#
loop_
_entity_poly.entity_id
_entity_poly.type
_entity_poly.pdbx_seq_one_letter_code
_entity_poly.pdbx_strand_id
1 'polypeptide(L)'
;MARDGSIRQGTPLPIRLSGPDDTYADWEQGIGAIIRRLKLNGPYHGILGFSQGANMATIVAALVQCGALPWADIRFFVLLCGSKYGWADDLATTEPLHGLDCVHFLDEEAIEEDFIGFPPLLTEKIRIPAFIQAGEKDPRKENTYGLVQLFDEGSCHVVTTPEGHSVTSNPSAVDAMAALVARAMDSD
;
A
#
# COMPACT_ATOMS: atom_id res chain seq x y z
N MET A 1 -13.49 -48.81 -2.80
CA MET A 1 -12.42 -48.85 -1.78
C MET A 1 -11.10 -48.96 -2.54
N ALA A 2 -10.10 -48.10 -2.44
CA ALA A 2 -9.91 -46.81 -1.77
C ALA A 2 -8.96 -45.98 -2.66
N ARG A 3 -9.12 -44.66 -2.70
CA ARG A 3 -8.21 -43.72 -3.36
C ARG A 3 -7.01 -43.52 -2.42
N ASP A 4 -5.81 -43.82 -2.90
CA ASP A 4 -4.55 -43.45 -2.24
C ASP A 4 -4.19 -42.03 -2.70
N GLY A 5 -4.36 -41.08 -1.78
CA GLY A 5 -3.91 -39.71 -1.92
C GLY A 5 -2.54 -39.55 -1.28
N SER A 6 -1.51 -39.47 -2.11
CA SER A 6 -0.21 -38.92 -1.72
C SER A 6 -0.02 -37.57 -2.40
N ILE A 7 -0.41 -36.49 -1.71
CA ILE A 7 0.04 -35.13 -2.04
C ILE A 7 1.55 -35.12 -1.84
N ARG A 8 2.30 -34.85 -2.92
CA ARG A 8 3.74 -34.62 -2.81
C ARG A 8 3.93 -33.33 -2.00
N GLN A 9 4.39 -33.46 -0.76
CA GLN A 9 4.93 -32.36 0.03
C GLN A 9 6.07 -31.74 -0.78
N GLY A 10 5.84 -30.54 -1.32
CA GLY A 10 6.91 -29.71 -1.87
C GLY A 10 7.83 -29.33 -0.73
N THR A 11 9.12 -29.65 -0.87
CA THR A 11 10.17 -29.16 0.02
C THR A 11 10.06 -27.63 0.12
N PRO A 12 10.00 -27.02 1.32
CA PRO A 12 10.11 -25.58 1.43
C PRO A 12 11.48 -25.16 0.89
N LEU A 13 11.49 -24.30 -0.13
CA LEU A 13 12.74 -23.70 -0.59
C LEU A 13 13.25 -22.78 0.53
N PRO A 14 14.51 -22.90 0.96
CA PRO A 14 15.07 -21.98 1.94
C PRO A 14 15.30 -20.65 1.23
N ILE A 15 14.38 -19.70 1.39
CA ILE A 15 14.60 -18.33 0.95
C ILE A 15 15.53 -17.68 1.98
N ARG A 16 16.83 -17.71 1.69
CA ARG A 16 17.83 -16.87 2.35
C ARG A 16 18.22 -15.80 1.34
N LEU A 17 17.63 -14.61 1.44
CA LEU A 17 18.04 -13.46 0.63
C LEU A 17 19.16 -12.73 1.36
N SER A 18 20.40 -13.13 1.09
CA SER A 18 21.57 -12.27 1.33
C SER A 18 21.85 -11.50 0.04
N GLY A 19 21.34 -10.28 -0.05
CA GLY A 19 21.78 -9.25 -0.99
C GLY A 19 22.53 -8.14 -0.24
N PRO A 20 23.40 -7.37 -0.91
CA PRO A 20 24.14 -6.28 -0.26
C PRO A 20 23.17 -5.20 0.24
N ASP A 21 23.51 -4.68 1.41
CA ASP A 21 22.79 -3.73 2.28
C ASP A 21 21.83 -2.74 1.56
N ASP A 22 20.61 -2.61 2.11
CA ASP A 22 19.52 -1.64 1.82
C ASP A 22 18.22 -2.11 1.09
N THR A 23 17.94 -3.40 0.90
CA THR A 23 16.73 -3.88 0.19
C THR A 23 15.44 -3.97 1.04
N TYR A 24 14.24 -3.59 0.55
CA TYR A 24 12.96 -4.11 1.13
C TYR A 24 12.78 -5.58 0.78
N ALA A 25 13.36 -6.44 1.61
CA ALA A 25 12.88 -7.80 1.75
C ALA A 25 11.43 -7.78 2.29
N ASP A 26 10.64 -8.79 1.92
CA ASP A 26 9.39 -9.13 2.60
C ASP A 26 8.23 -8.12 2.49
N TRP A 27 8.21 -7.28 1.45
CA TRP A 27 7.09 -6.35 1.22
C TRP A 27 5.75 -7.09 1.04
N GLU A 28 5.78 -8.32 0.50
CA GLU A 28 4.65 -9.25 0.44
C GLU A 28 4.10 -9.56 1.84
N GLN A 29 4.97 -9.77 2.83
CA GLN A 29 4.57 -9.99 4.22
C GLN A 29 3.91 -8.73 4.80
N GLY A 30 4.44 -7.56 4.45
CA GLY A 30 3.83 -6.28 4.83
C GLY A 30 2.41 -6.12 4.26
N ILE A 31 2.19 -6.44 2.99
CA ILE A 31 0.86 -6.45 2.37
C ILE A 31 -0.05 -7.47 3.05
N GLY A 32 0.46 -8.69 3.30
CA GLY A 32 -0.26 -9.73 4.04
C GLY A 32 -0.71 -9.27 5.43
N ALA A 33 0.17 -8.58 6.17
CA ALA A 33 -0.14 -8.02 7.48
C ALA A 33 -1.25 -6.95 7.41
N ILE A 34 -1.21 -6.06 6.40
CA ILE A 34 -2.29 -5.08 6.17
C ILE A 34 -3.61 -5.80 5.90
N ILE A 35 -3.63 -6.77 4.98
CA ILE A 35 -4.84 -7.52 4.62
C ILE A 35 -5.40 -8.26 5.85
N ARG A 36 -4.55 -8.93 6.63
CA ARG A 36 -4.94 -9.60 7.87
C ARG A 36 -5.57 -8.62 8.85
N ARG A 37 -4.98 -7.44 9.03
CA ARG A 37 -5.52 -6.40 9.92
C ARG A 37 -6.88 -5.89 9.45
N LEU A 38 -7.04 -5.64 8.14
CA LEU A 38 -8.31 -5.21 7.56
C LEU A 38 -9.41 -6.25 7.85
N LYS A 39 -9.08 -7.54 7.75
CA LYS A 39 -10.02 -8.65 7.97
C LYS A 39 -10.39 -8.85 9.44
N LEU A 40 -9.40 -8.77 10.34
CA LEU A 40 -9.61 -9.04 11.77
C LEU A 40 -10.22 -7.86 12.53
N ASN A 41 -9.89 -6.63 12.13
CA ASN A 41 -10.20 -5.43 12.92
C ASN A 41 -11.08 -4.42 12.18
N GLY A 42 -11.55 -4.75 10.98
CA GLY A 42 -12.49 -3.93 10.25
C GLY A 42 -13.84 -3.76 10.96
N PRO A 43 -14.73 -2.91 10.40
CA PRO A 43 -14.60 -2.28 9.09
C PRO A 43 -13.64 -1.08 9.12
N TYR A 44 -12.73 -1.05 8.15
CA TYR A 44 -11.99 0.14 7.77
C TYR A 44 -12.61 0.68 6.48
N HIS A 45 -12.85 1.98 6.42
CA HIS A 45 -13.42 2.64 5.22
C HIS A 45 -12.36 3.36 4.39
N GLY A 46 -11.14 3.47 4.89
CA GLY A 46 -10.05 4.08 4.15
C GLY A 46 -8.68 3.70 4.68
N ILE A 47 -7.66 3.91 3.86
CA ILE A 47 -6.27 3.65 4.20
C ILE A 47 -5.45 4.91 3.96
N LEU A 48 -4.67 5.29 4.96
CA LEU A 48 -3.65 6.32 4.85
C LEU A 48 -2.28 5.66 4.81
N GLY A 49 -1.47 6.02 3.82
CA GLY A 49 -0.09 5.59 3.68
C GLY A 49 0.84 6.78 3.48
N PHE A 50 2.03 6.72 4.10
CA PHE A 50 3.11 7.69 3.91
C PHE A 50 4.35 6.99 3.36
N SER A 51 5.01 7.60 2.38
CA SER A 51 6.22 7.07 1.75
C SER A 51 5.98 5.64 1.24
N GLN A 52 6.71 4.64 1.75
CA GLN A 52 6.40 3.25 1.44
C GLN A 52 4.96 2.86 1.76
N GLY A 53 4.40 3.30 2.89
CA GLY A 53 3.03 2.98 3.26
C GLY A 53 2.03 3.43 2.18
N ALA A 54 2.32 4.51 1.45
CA ALA A 54 1.51 4.95 0.32
C ALA A 54 1.59 3.96 -0.87
N ASN A 55 2.76 3.37 -1.11
CA ASN A 55 2.95 2.36 -2.15
C ASN A 55 2.16 1.09 -1.80
N MET A 56 2.25 0.66 -0.54
CA MET A 56 1.51 -0.50 -0.04
C MET A 56 0.00 -0.26 -0.05
N ALA A 57 -0.45 0.92 0.37
CA ALA A 57 -1.86 1.31 0.27
C ALA A 57 -2.35 1.31 -1.19
N THR A 58 -1.50 1.71 -2.15
CA THR A 58 -1.82 1.66 -3.59
C THR A 58 -2.00 0.23 -4.10
N ILE A 59 -1.17 -0.71 -3.62
CA ILE A 59 -1.35 -2.15 -3.88
C ILE A 59 -2.70 -2.62 -3.33
N VAL A 60 -3.04 -2.25 -2.10
CA VAL A 60 -4.33 -2.61 -1.50
C VAL A 60 -5.49 -2.00 -2.31
N ALA A 61 -5.36 -0.77 -2.81
CA ALA A 61 -6.35 -0.15 -3.69
C ALA A 61 -6.58 -0.97 -4.97
N ALA A 62 -5.50 -1.45 -5.59
CA ALA A 62 -5.57 -2.33 -6.74
C ALA A 62 -6.31 -3.64 -6.43
N LEU A 63 -5.99 -4.27 -5.29
CA LEU A 63 -6.59 -5.54 -4.85
C LEU A 63 -8.08 -5.40 -4.49
N VAL A 64 -8.47 -4.29 -3.85
CA VAL A 64 -9.87 -3.97 -3.59
C VAL A 64 -10.61 -3.79 -4.92
N GLN A 65 -10.07 -2.97 -5.83
CA GLN A 65 -10.72 -2.67 -7.10
C GLN A 65 -10.90 -3.91 -7.99
N CYS A 66 -9.91 -4.80 -8.06
CA CYS A 66 -10.02 -6.01 -8.87
C CYS A 66 -10.87 -7.11 -8.21
N GLY A 67 -11.42 -6.85 -7.02
CA GLY A 67 -12.28 -7.78 -6.29
C GLY A 67 -11.53 -8.90 -5.58
N ALA A 68 -10.20 -8.82 -5.44
CA ALA A 68 -9.40 -9.78 -4.68
C ALA A 68 -9.68 -9.69 -3.16
N LEU A 69 -10.17 -8.53 -2.69
CA LEU A 69 -10.58 -8.30 -1.31
C LEU A 69 -12.09 -7.99 -1.22
N PRO A 70 -12.98 -8.94 -1.56
CA PRO A 70 -14.41 -8.67 -1.74
C PRO A 70 -15.16 -8.35 -0.43
N TRP A 71 -14.53 -8.61 0.72
CA TRP A 71 -15.06 -8.34 2.06
C TRP A 71 -14.64 -6.97 2.59
N ALA A 72 -13.72 -6.26 1.93
CA ALA A 72 -13.20 -4.98 2.38
C ALA A 72 -14.12 -3.83 1.93
N ASP A 73 -14.58 -3.00 2.87
CA ASP A 73 -15.42 -1.81 2.60
C ASP A 73 -14.55 -0.54 2.47
N ILE A 74 -13.48 -0.60 1.66
CA ILE A 74 -12.57 0.53 1.49
C ILE A 74 -13.12 1.49 0.45
N ARG A 75 -13.41 2.71 0.88
CA ARG A 75 -14.06 3.77 0.09
C ARG A 75 -13.09 4.87 -0.34
N PHE A 76 -11.95 5.03 0.33
CA PHE A 76 -10.95 6.03 -0.04
C PHE A 76 -9.51 5.69 0.38
N PHE A 77 -8.57 6.39 -0.24
CA PHE A 77 -7.15 6.33 0.06
C PHE A 77 -6.56 7.72 0.31
N VAL A 78 -5.56 7.80 1.19
CA VAL A 78 -4.74 9.00 1.41
C VAL A 78 -3.28 8.59 1.25
N LEU A 79 -2.62 9.11 0.22
CA LEU A 79 -1.32 8.65 -0.25
C LEU A 79 -0.32 9.81 -0.21
N LEU A 80 0.55 9.80 0.79
CA LEU A 80 1.44 10.91 1.08
C LEU A 80 2.87 10.56 0.68
N CYS A 81 3.47 11.34 -0.22
CA CYS A 81 4.85 11.16 -0.68
C CYS A 81 5.16 9.74 -1.18
N GLY A 82 4.18 9.09 -1.83
CA GLY A 82 4.34 7.76 -2.42
C GLY A 82 5.14 7.76 -3.72
N SER A 83 5.34 6.59 -4.30
CA SER A 83 6.11 6.34 -5.52
C SER A 83 5.43 5.31 -6.42
N LYS A 84 5.39 5.57 -7.73
CA LYS A 84 5.11 4.52 -8.73
C LYS A 84 6.31 3.62 -9.00
N TYR A 85 7.52 4.16 -8.92
CA TYR A 85 8.75 3.39 -9.12
C TYR A 85 8.99 2.58 -7.84
N GLY A 86 8.88 1.26 -7.93
CA GLY A 86 8.80 0.39 -6.76
C GLY A 86 7.99 -0.89 -6.96
N TRP A 87 7.48 -1.18 -8.15
CA TRP A 87 7.11 -2.56 -8.47
C TRP A 87 8.44 -3.26 -8.80
N ALA A 88 9.08 -3.81 -7.77
CA ALA A 88 10.40 -4.47 -7.74
C ALA A 88 11.67 -3.58 -7.66
N ASP A 89 11.86 -2.54 -8.48
CA ASP A 89 13.21 -1.95 -8.62
C ASP A 89 13.60 -0.86 -7.59
N ASP A 90 12.65 -0.08 -7.07
CA ASP A 90 12.90 1.06 -6.16
C ASP A 90 12.37 0.85 -4.72
N LEU A 91 11.80 -0.32 -4.44
CA LEU A 91 11.62 -0.79 -3.06
C LEU A 91 12.98 -1.20 -2.45
N ALA A 92 14.07 -1.15 -3.19
CA ALA A 92 15.37 -1.67 -2.78
C ALA A 92 16.25 -0.71 -1.95
N THR A 93 15.71 0.36 -1.31
CA THR A 93 16.59 1.38 -0.69
C THR A 93 16.06 2.11 0.57
N THR A 94 15.58 1.43 1.61
CA THR A 94 15.56 2.06 2.95
C THR A 94 15.70 1.05 4.09
N GLU A 95 16.65 1.31 4.99
CA GLU A 95 16.72 0.71 6.34
C GLU A 95 15.42 0.92 7.14
N PRO A 96 15.02 -0.03 8.00
CA PRO A 96 13.92 0.16 8.93
C PRO A 96 14.22 1.31 9.91
N LEU A 97 13.31 2.28 10.01
CA LEU A 97 13.33 3.28 11.08
C LEU A 97 12.97 2.61 12.41
N HIS A 98 13.98 2.14 13.15
CA HIS A 98 13.82 1.75 14.54
C HIS A 98 13.80 3.01 15.44
N GLY A 99 12.82 3.13 16.35
CA GLY A 99 12.88 4.11 17.44
C GLY A 99 11.90 5.29 17.39
N LEU A 100 10.88 5.26 16.53
CA LEU A 100 9.68 6.07 16.69
C LEU A 100 8.60 5.21 17.36
N ASP A 101 7.67 5.83 18.10
CA ASP A 101 6.44 5.19 18.58
C ASP A 101 5.53 4.84 17.39
N CYS A 102 6.00 3.94 16.55
CA CYS A 102 5.27 3.28 15.48
C CYS A 102 4.92 1.89 16.01
N VAL A 103 3.65 1.49 15.93
CA VAL A 103 3.30 0.09 16.17
C VAL A 103 3.90 -0.71 15.02
N HIS A 104 5.07 -1.30 15.23
CA HIS A 104 5.63 -2.30 14.35
C HIS A 104 4.79 -3.57 14.53
N PHE A 105 3.98 -3.92 13.54
CA PHE A 105 3.14 -5.13 13.57
C PHE A 105 3.93 -6.41 13.21
N LEU A 106 5.25 -6.42 13.39
CA LEU A 106 6.13 -7.53 13.06
C LEU A 106 6.22 -8.61 14.16
N ASP A 107 5.54 -8.40 15.30
CA ASP A 107 5.61 -9.29 16.47
C ASP A 107 4.61 -10.46 16.48
N GLU A 108 3.80 -10.63 15.42
CA GLU A 108 2.95 -11.81 15.30
C GLU A 108 3.56 -12.79 14.30
N GLU A 109 3.89 -14.00 14.76
CA GLU A 109 4.50 -15.11 14.01
C GLU A 109 4.03 -15.13 12.55
N ALA A 110 4.98 -15.04 11.61
CA ALA A 110 4.73 -15.14 10.19
C ALA A 110 4.08 -16.50 9.88
N ILE A 111 2.76 -16.50 9.71
CA ILE A 111 2.02 -17.66 9.22
C ILE A 111 1.92 -17.52 7.71
N GLU A 112 2.36 -18.54 7.00
CA GLU A 112 2.22 -18.70 5.55
C GLU A 112 0.72 -18.68 5.18
N GLU A 113 0.14 -17.51 4.95
CA GLU A 113 -1.10 -17.43 4.16
C GLU A 113 -0.73 -17.51 2.68
N ASP A 114 -1.52 -18.28 1.93
CA ASP A 114 -1.38 -18.45 0.49
C ASP A 114 -1.30 -17.08 -0.18
N PHE A 115 -0.09 -16.66 -0.54
CA PHE A 115 0.15 -15.40 -1.22
C PHE A 115 -0.65 -15.40 -2.51
N ILE A 116 -1.71 -14.59 -2.53
CA ILE A 116 -2.47 -14.30 -3.74
C ILE A 116 -1.49 -13.55 -4.62
N GLY A 117 -0.88 -14.28 -5.56
CA GLY A 117 0.05 -13.72 -6.53
C GLY A 117 -0.50 -12.41 -7.09
N PHE A 118 0.37 -11.44 -7.30
CA PHE A 118 -0.02 -10.11 -7.73
C PHE A 118 -0.94 -10.20 -8.95
N PRO A 119 -2.07 -9.46 -8.96
CA PRO A 119 -2.81 -9.31 -10.20
C PRO A 119 -1.83 -8.79 -11.25
N PRO A 120 -1.86 -9.32 -12.48
CA PRO A 120 -1.03 -8.80 -13.56
C PRO A 120 -1.18 -7.27 -13.59
N LEU A 121 -0.04 -6.57 -13.61
CA LEU A 121 0.12 -5.10 -13.68
C LEU A 121 -1.21 -4.39 -13.89
N LEU A 122 -1.69 -3.62 -12.90
CA LEU A 122 -2.90 -2.76 -12.95
C LEU A 122 -3.34 -2.50 -14.40
N THR A 123 -4.17 -3.38 -14.95
CA THR A 123 -4.56 -3.31 -16.36
C THR A 123 -5.55 -2.16 -16.57
N GLU A 124 -6.21 -1.77 -15.47
CA GLU A 124 -7.10 -0.64 -15.38
C GLU A 124 -6.61 0.37 -14.35
N LYS A 125 -6.92 1.64 -14.61
CA LYS A 125 -6.69 2.73 -13.67
C LYS A 125 -7.51 2.54 -12.40
N ILE A 126 -6.95 2.85 -11.24
CA ILE A 126 -7.65 2.84 -9.96
C ILE A 126 -8.70 3.95 -9.98
N ARG A 127 -9.94 3.62 -9.62
CA ARG A 127 -11.13 4.50 -9.61
C ARG A 127 -11.61 4.81 -8.19
N ILE A 128 -11.08 4.10 -7.18
CA ILE A 128 -11.40 4.38 -5.78
C ILE A 128 -10.85 5.78 -5.42
N PRO A 129 -11.65 6.66 -4.80
CA PRO A 129 -11.24 8.00 -4.42
C PRO A 129 -9.89 8.03 -3.68
N ALA A 130 -8.98 8.89 -4.12
CA ALA A 130 -7.66 9.04 -3.50
C ALA A 130 -7.26 10.51 -3.32
N PHE A 131 -6.70 10.85 -2.17
CA PHE A 131 -5.92 12.08 -1.98
C PHE A 131 -4.44 11.76 -2.14
N ILE A 132 -3.72 12.47 -3.00
CA ILE A 132 -2.29 12.25 -3.24
C ILE A 132 -1.52 13.53 -2.94
N GLN A 133 -0.57 13.47 -2.00
CA GLN A 133 0.28 14.60 -1.64
C GLN A 133 1.70 14.40 -2.17
N ALA A 134 2.24 15.39 -2.87
CA ALA A 134 3.66 15.51 -3.17
C ALA A 134 4.28 16.72 -2.44
N GLY A 135 5.49 16.57 -1.91
CA GLY A 135 6.25 17.71 -1.37
C GLY A 135 7.07 18.38 -2.49
N GLU A 136 6.99 19.70 -2.64
CA GLU A 136 7.72 20.45 -3.68
C GLU A 136 9.24 20.33 -3.51
N LYS A 137 9.69 20.22 -2.25
CA LYS A 137 11.10 20.02 -1.88
C LYS A 137 11.46 18.54 -1.70
N ASP A 138 10.53 17.62 -1.91
CA ASP A 138 10.80 16.20 -1.83
C ASP A 138 11.71 15.81 -3.02
N PRO A 139 12.93 15.30 -2.78
CA PRO A 139 13.79 14.83 -3.87
C PRO A 139 13.16 13.69 -4.68
N ARG A 140 12.11 13.04 -4.15
CA ARG A 140 11.36 11.94 -4.78
C ARG A 140 10.01 12.39 -5.36
N LYS A 141 9.72 13.69 -5.46
CA LYS A 141 8.39 14.17 -5.91
C LYS A 141 7.95 13.65 -7.29
N GLU A 142 8.89 13.48 -8.21
CA GLU A 142 8.62 12.93 -9.55
C GLU A 142 8.09 11.49 -9.47
N ASN A 143 8.50 10.74 -8.45
CA ASN A 143 8.01 9.40 -8.21
C ASN A 143 6.55 9.43 -7.74
N THR A 144 6.16 10.42 -6.94
CA THR A 144 4.78 10.66 -6.54
C THR A 144 3.90 11.03 -7.74
N TYR A 145 4.39 11.84 -8.67
CA TYR A 145 3.66 12.10 -9.92
C TYR A 145 3.53 10.84 -10.80
N GLY A 146 4.51 9.94 -10.73
CA GLY A 146 4.36 8.60 -11.27
C GLY A 146 3.15 7.88 -10.66
N LEU A 147 2.97 7.92 -9.34
CA LEU A 147 1.86 7.26 -8.63
C LEU A 147 0.49 7.74 -9.14
N VAL A 148 0.35 9.04 -9.39
CA VAL A 148 -0.87 9.64 -9.97
C VAL A 148 -1.26 8.95 -11.27
N GLN A 149 -0.30 8.50 -12.08
CA GLN A 149 -0.57 7.79 -13.33
C GLN A 149 -1.17 6.40 -13.13
N LEU A 150 -1.33 5.89 -11.91
CA LEU A 150 -2.04 4.65 -11.65
C LEU A 150 -3.55 4.88 -11.44
N PHE A 151 -3.96 6.13 -11.21
CA PHE A 151 -5.33 6.53 -10.94
C PHE A 151 -6.03 7.08 -12.18
N ASP A 152 -7.35 6.93 -12.18
CA ASP A 152 -8.23 7.58 -13.15
C ASP A 152 -8.32 9.08 -12.82
N GLU A 153 -8.41 9.93 -13.84
CA GLU A 153 -8.38 11.39 -13.69
C GLU A 153 -9.47 11.90 -12.72
N GLY A 154 -10.65 11.26 -12.71
CA GLY A 154 -11.75 11.63 -11.82
C GLY A 154 -11.64 11.07 -10.39
N SER A 155 -10.70 10.15 -10.15
CA SER A 155 -10.60 9.41 -8.89
C SER A 155 -9.57 9.97 -7.91
N CYS A 156 -8.61 10.76 -8.38
CA CYS A 156 -7.55 11.29 -7.52
C CYS A 156 -7.57 12.81 -7.42
N HIS A 157 -7.41 13.32 -6.19
CA HIS A 157 -7.13 14.72 -5.90
C HIS A 157 -5.66 14.88 -5.53
N VAL A 158 -4.88 15.55 -6.38
CA VAL A 158 -3.44 15.70 -6.20
C VAL A 158 -3.13 17.10 -5.65
N VAL A 159 -2.35 17.16 -4.57
CA VAL A 159 -1.90 18.40 -3.96
C VAL A 159 -0.39 18.40 -3.84
N THR A 160 0.24 19.49 -4.29
CA THR A 160 1.66 19.74 -4.07
C THR A 160 1.82 20.76 -2.95
N THR A 161 2.63 20.45 -1.96
CA THR A 161 2.80 21.28 -0.76
C THR A 161 4.26 21.78 -0.62
N PRO A 162 4.54 22.94 0.02
CA PRO A 162 5.90 23.50 0.06
C PRO A 162 6.94 22.69 0.85
N GLU A 163 6.50 21.67 1.58
CA GLU A 163 7.30 20.79 2.40
C GLU A 163 8.15 19.80 1.57
N GLY A 164 9.01 19.04 2.26
CA GLY A 164 9.83 17.98 1.68
C GLY A 164 9.12 16.62 1.76
N HIS A 165 9.90 15.57 2.00
CA HIS A 165 9.38 14.21 2.22
C HIS A 165 8.73 14.09 3.60
N SER A 166 7.52 14.59 3.75
CA SER A 166 6.82 14.67 5.04
C SER A 166 5.31 14.69 4.88
N VAL A 167 4.60 14.25 5.92
CA VAL A 167 3.16 14.49 6.07
C VAL A 167 2.93 16.00 6.13
N THR A 168 2.06 16.51 5.26
CA THR A 168 1.79 17.94 5.18
C THR A 168 1.13 18.47 6.45
N SER A 169 1.58 19.65 6.90
CA SER A 169 0.89 20.47 7.89
C SER A 169 0.18 21.66 7.26
N ASN A 170 0.18 21.75 5.93
CA ASN A 170 -0.44 22.83 5.19
C ASN A 170 -1.97 22.80 5.40
N PRO A 171 -2.59 23.86 5.97
CA PRO A 171 -4.01 23.83 6.30
C PRO A 171 -4.90 23.56 5.10
N SER A 172 -4.61 24.15 3.94
CA SER A 172 -5.41 23.94 2.73
C SER A 172 -5.32 22.50 2.21
N ALA A 173 -4.16 21.85 2.32
CA ALA A 173 -4.01 20.45 1.97
C ALA A 173 -4.77 19.53 2.94
N VAL A 174 -4.72 19.85 4.25
CA VAL A 174 -5.47 19.12 5.28
C VAL A 174 -6.99 19.27 5.08
N ASP A 175 -7.47 20.47 4.77
CA ASP A 175 -8.88 20.72 4.47
C ASP A 175 -9.36 19.96 3.23
N ALA A 176 -8.55 19.95 2.16
CA ALA A 176 -8.86 19.20 0.95
C ALA A 176 -8.90 17.68 1.19
N MET A 177 -7.96 17.16 1.99
CA MET A 177 -7.94 15.76 2.43
C MET A 177 -9.19 15.43 3.26
N ALA A 178 -9.51 16.23 4.27
CA ALA A 178 -10.70 16.04 5.10
C ALA A 178 -12.00 16.09 4.27
N ALA A 179 -12.08 16.99 3.29
CA ALA A 179 -13.22 17.09 2.39
C ALA A 179 -13.37 15.85 1.50
N LEU A 180 -12.26 15.25 1.03
CA LEU A 180 -12.32 13.99 0.29
C LEU A 180 -12.83 12.85 1.17
N VAL A 181 -12.30 12.74 2.40
CA VAL A 181 -12.73 11.73 3.38
C VAL A 181 -14.22 11.86 3.67
N ALA A 182 -14.70 13.07 3.97
CA ALA A 182 -16.13 13.30 4.24
C ALA A 182 -17.01 12.85 3.08
N ARG A 183 -16.68 13.25 1.84
CA ARG A 183 -17.45 12.84 0.65
C ARG A 183 -17.47 11.32 0.44
N ALA A 184 -16.33 10.65 0.65
CA ALA A 184 -16.24 9.21 0.49
C ALA A 184 -17.02 8.44 1.57
N MET A 185 -17.13 9.01 2.78
CA MET A 185 -17.93 8.43 3.87
C MET A 185 -19.44 8.61 3.65
N ASP A 186 -19.85 9.71 3.00
CA ASP A 186 -21.24 10.01 2.66
C ASP A 186 -21.73 9.28 1.40
N SER A 187 -20.85 8.54 0.72
CA SER A 187 -21.19 7.74 -0.45
C SER A 187 -21.83 6.42 0.01
N ASP A 188 -23.06 6.15 -0.45
CA ASP A 188 -23.80 4.89 -0.25
C ASP A 188 -23.21 3.72 -1.06
#